data_AF-A0A7C1BBJ3-F1
#
_entry.id   AF-A0A7C1BBJ3-F1
#
_cell.length_a   1.000
_cell.length_b   1.000
_cell.length_c   1.000
_cell.angle_alpha   90.00
_cell.angle_beta   90.00
_cell.angle_gamma   90.00
#
_symmetry.space_group_name_H-M   'P 1'
#
loop_
_entity.id
_entity.type
_entity.pdbx_description
1 polymer ?
#
loop_
_entity_poly.entity_id
_entity_poly.type
_entity_poly.pdbx_seq_one_letter_code
_entity_poly.pdbx_strand_id
1 'polypeptide(L)'
;MKKFSLVLLLISTIAIFGFSTVKNPDTIIDATIGEPDTLDPHFAYDTASGEVIFNVYECLIQYKGESIQEFEPRLATAVPSVENGLIKEGG
;
A
#
# COMPACT_ATOMS: atom_id res chain seq x y z
N MET A 1 -45.01 0.47 -26.34
CA MET A 1 -44.54 1.78 -25.83
C MET A 1 -43.84 1.67 -24.47
N LYS A 2 -44.47 1.12 -23.41
CA LYS A 2 -43.85 1.01 -22.07
C LYS A 2 -42.52 0.22 -22.03
N LYS A 3 -42.43 -0.92 -22.74
CA LYS A 3 -41.19 -1.73 -22.83
C LYS A 3 -40.06 -1.02 -23.57
N PHE A 4 -40.38 -0.25 -24.61
CA PHE A 4 -39.41 0.53 -25.38
C PHE A 4 -38.89 1.72 -24.57
N SER A 5 -39.77 2.37 -23.81
CA SER A 5 -39.43 3.44 -22.87
C SER A 5 -38.55 2.96 -21.72
N LEU A 6 -38.75 1.73 -21.24
CA LEU A 6 -37.94 1.12 -20.17
C LEU A 6 -36.52 0.80 -20.65
N VAL A 7 -36.37 0.30 -21.89
CA VAL A 7 -35.06 0.03 -22.50
C VAL A 7 -34.29 1.32 -22.74
N LEU A 8 -34.96 2.38 -23.19
CA LEU A 8 -34.34 3.69 -23.39
C LEU A 8 -33.88 4.32 -22.07
N LEU A 9 -34.65 4.15 -20.99
CA LEU A 9 -34.27 4.58 -19.65
C LEU A 9 -33.05 3.81 -19.12
N LEU A 10 -32.98 2.49 -19.37
CA LEU A 10 -31.86 1.64 -18.95
C LEU A 10 -30.55 2.02 -19.67
N ILE A 11 -30.60 2.29 -20.98
CA ILE A 11 -29.44 2.74 -21.77
C ILE A 11 -28.97 4.12 -21.31
N SER A 12 -29.91 5.03 -21.00
CA SER A 12 -29.59 6.34 -20.42
C SER A 12 -28.89 6.21 -19.06
N THR A 13 -29.34 5.30 -18.19
CA THR A 13 -28.67 5.08 -16.90
C THR A 13 -27.25 4.54 -17.04
N ILE A 14 -26.99 3.64 -18.00
CA ILE A 14 -25.65 3.11 -18.26
C ILE A 14 -24.72 4.21 -18.81
N ALA A 15 -25.24 5.12 -19.63
CA ALA A 15 -24.47 6.24 -20.17
C ALA A 15 -24.12 7.31 -19.10
N ILE A 16 -24.90 7.41 -18.01
CA ILE A 16 -24.62 8.32 -16.88
C ILE A 16 -23.52 7.75 -15.96
N PHE A 17 -23.42 6.41 -15.85
CA PHE A 17 -22.30 5.75 -15.18
C PHE A 17 -21.10 5.63 -16.14
N GLY A 18 -20.50 6.77 -16.47
CA GLY A 18 -19.22 6.80 -17.17
C GLY A 18 -18.13 6.16 -16.32
N PHE A 19 -17.58 5.03 -16.78
CA PHE A 19 -16.35 4.48 -16.21
C PHE A 19 -15.20 5.44 -16.53
N SER A 20 -14.91 6.35 -15.61
CA SER A 20 -13.74 7.23 -15.71
C SER A 20 -12.49 6.45 -15.32
N THR A 21 -11.49 6.43 -16.19
CA THR A 21 -10.18 5.89 -15.86
C THR A 21 -9.47 6.83 -14.90
N VAL A 22 -8.85 6.30 -13.84
CA VAL A 22 -7.98 7.10 -12.97
C VAL A 22 -6.81 7.62 -13.81
N LYS A 23 -6.59 8.94 -13.78
CA LYS A 23 -5.45 9.53 -14.48
C LYS A 23 -4.16 9.14 -13.74
N ASN A 24 -3.21 8.52 -14.45
CA ASN A 24 -1.96 8.00 -13.89
C ASN A 24 -2.20 7.01 -12.72
N PRO A 25 -2.87 5.87 -12.97
CA PRO A 25 -3.28 4.96 -11.91
C PRO A 25 -2.11 4.38 -11.11
N ASP A 26 -0.92 4.35 -11.70
CA ASP A 26 0.30 3.80 -11.11
C ASP A 26 1.25 4.90 -10.56
N THR A 27 0.74 6.12 -10.35
CA THR A 27 1.56 7.24 -9.86
C THR A 27 0.85 7.96 -8.74
N ILE A 28 1.53 8.05 -7.61
CA ILE A 28 1.15 8.91 -6.49
C ILE A 28 2.06 10.13 -6.50
N ILE A 29 1.49 11.32 -6.38
CA ILE A 29 2.22 12.57 -6.18
C ILE A 29 1.97 12.99 -4.75
N ASP A 30 3.02 12.97 -3.93
CA ASP A 30 2.96 13.38 -2.53
C ASP A 30 3.66 14.73 -2.33
N ALA A 31 3.02 15.61 -1.57
CA ALA A 31 3.53 16.95 -1.28
C ALA A 31 4.09 16.96 0.14
N THR A 32 5.41 16.97 0.25
CA THR A 32 6.11 16.90 1.54
C THR A 32 6.44 18.29 2.08
N ILE A 33 6.73 18.36 3.39
CA ILE A 33 7.13 19.60 4.06
C ILE A 33 8.63 19.92 3.97
N GLY A 34 9.43 18.97 3.46
CA GLY A 34 10.89 19.04 3.37
C GLY A 34 11.46 17.90 2.53
N GLU A 35 12.76 18.01 2.22
CA GLU A 35 13.52 16.98 1.51
C GLU A 35 14.15 15.99 2.49
N PRO A 36 14.47 14.75 2.06
CA PRO A 36 15.23 13.81 2.87
C PRO A 36 16.66 14.31 3.10
N ASP A 37 17.15 14.22 4.33
CA ASP A 37 18.55 14.54 4.65
C ASP A 37 19.52 13.45 4.15
N THR A 38 19.08 12.20 4.08
CA THR A 38 19.86 11.06 3.62
C THR A 38 19.00 9.93 3.06
N LEU A 39 19.60 9.06 2.25
CA LEU A 39 19.02 7.79 1.82
C LEU A 39 19.76 6.57 2.40
N ASP A 40 20.71 6.80 3.32
CA ASP A 40 21.41 5.75 4.05
C ASP A 40 20.59 5.36 5.29
N PRO A 41 20.01 4.15 5.36
CA PRO A 41 19.23 3.71 6.51
C PRO A 41 20.03 3.63 7.81
N HIS A 42 21.37 3.55 7.74
CA HIS A 42 22.24 3.55 8.92
C HIS A 42 22.39 4.95 9.53
N PHE A 43 22.24 6.00 8.72
CA PHE A 43 22.41 7.39 9.14
C PHE A 43 21.09 8.12 9.42
N ALA A 44 19.98 7.68 8.81
CA ALA A 44 18.69 8.37 8.88
C ALA A 44 18.11 8.45 10.30
N TYR A 45 17.58 9.63 10.67
CA TYR A 45 16.85 9.87 11.93
C TYR A 45 15.52 10.61 11.73
N ASP A 46 15.38 11.36 10.64
CA ASP A 46 14.20 12.16 10.34
C ASP A 46 13.14 11.40 9.52
N THR A 47 11.90 11.89 9.54
CA THR A 47 10.77 11.29 8.85
C THR A 47 10.88 11.40 7.33
N ALA A 48 11.37 12.51 6.78
CA ALA A 48 11.41 12.73 5.33
C ALA A 48 12.37 11.74 4.64
N SER A 49 13.51 11.45 5.27
CA SER A 49 14.42 10.36 4.87
C SER A 49 13.71 9.00 4.95
N GLY A 50 13.02 8.72 6.06
CA GLY A 50 12.29 7.47 6.27
C GLY A 50 11.21 7.19 5.22
N GLU A 51 10.44 8.20 4.83
CA GLU A 51 9.39 8.11 3.80
C GLU A 51 9.94 7.61 2.47
N VAL A 52 11.10 8.12 2.04
CA VAL A 52 11.74 7.65 0.80
C VAL A 52 12.39 6.28 1.00
N ILE A 53 13.11 6.08 2.11
CA ILE A 53 13.82 4.83 2.40
C ILE A 53 12.86 3.62 2.40
N PHE A 54 11.67 3.74 2.99
CA PHE A 54 10.69 2.65 3.02
C PHE A 54 10.08 2.30 1.66
N ASN A 55 10.26 3.13 0.64
CA ASN A 55 9.85 2.83 -0.74
C ASN A 55 10.96 2.16 -1.57
N VAL A 56 12.22 2.24 -1.12
CA VAL A 56 13.40 1.77 -1.89
C VAL A 56 14.08 0.56 -1.24
N TYR A 57 14.07 0.48 0.09
CA TYR A 57 14.63 -0.63 0.86
C TYR A 57 13.52 -1.43 1.53
N GLU A 58 13.67 -2.75 1.54
CA GLU A 58 12.73 -3.68 2.16
C GLU A 58 13.34 -4.36 3.39
N CYS A 59 12.56 -4.49 4.46
CA CYS A 59 12.95 -5.20 5.69
C CYS A 59 12.66 -6.71 5.58
N LEU A 60 13.03 -7.48 6.61
CA LEU A 60 12.68 -8.91 6.69
C LEU A 60 11.17 -9.13 6.88
N ILE A 61 10.54 -8.31 7.72
CA ILE A 61 9.12 -8.32 8.05
C ILE A 61 8.61 -6.88 8.15
N GLN A 62 7.28 -6.69 8.03
CA GLN A 62 6.64 -5.39 8.21
C GLN A 62 5.23 -5.56 8.80
N TYR A 63 4.65 -4.49 9.34
CA TYR A 63 3.25 -4.49 9.76
C TYR A 63 2.32 -4.87 8.61
N LYS A 64 1.29 -5.65 8.96
CA LYS A 64 0.24 -6.03 8.02
C LYS A 64 -0.76 -4.89 7.87
N GLY A 65 -0.59 -4.09 6.82
CA GLY A 65 -1.41 -2.91 6.55
C GLY A 65 -1.39 -1.93 7.74
N GLU A 66 -2.56 -1.58 8.24
CA GLU A 66 -2.73 -0.66 9.37
C GLU A 66 -2.60 -1.34 10.75
N SER A 67 -2.30 -2.64 10.79
CA SER A 67 -2.19 -3.37 12.05
C SER A 67 -0.98 -2.91 12.85
N ILE A 68 -1.18 -2.71 14.15
CA ILE A 68 -0.11 -2.42 15.12
C ILE A 68 0.37 -3.67 15.87
N GLN A 69 -0.23 -4.84 15.59
CA GLN A 69 0.03 -6.08 16.32
C GLN A 69 0.47 -7.24 15.41
N GLU A 70 0.05 -7.22 14.14
CA GLU A 70 0.34 -8.29 13.19
C GLU A 70 1.46 -7.87 12.23
N PHE A 71 2.41 -8.78 12.03
CA PHE A 71 3.44 -8.66 11.00
C PHE A 71 3.16 -9.60 9.84
N GLU A 72 3.65 -9.24 8.66
CA GLU A 72 3.71 -10.09 7.47
C GLU A 72 5.15 -10.21 6.94
N PRO A 73 5.48 -11.34 6.27
CA PRO A 73 6.79 -11.50 5.68
C PRO A 73 7.01 -10.51 4.52
N ARG A 74 8.25 -10.04 4.40
CA ARG A 74 8.74 -9.21 3.28
C ARG A 74 9.87 -9.95 2.58
N LEU A 75 11.13 -9.57 2.83
CA LEU A 75 12.29 -10.33 2.36
C LEU A 75 12.38 -11.73 2.99
N ALA A 76 11.87 -11.90 4.22
CA ALA A 76 11.82 -13.22 4.86
C ALA A 76 10.68 -14.07 4.29
N THR A 77 10.82 -15.39 4.35
CA THR A 77 9.78 -16.33 3.89
C THR A 77 8.66 -16.54 4.91
N ALA A 78 8.88 -16.20 6.18
CA ALA A 78 7.90 -16.31 7.26
C ALA A 78 8.22 -15.31 8.38
N VAL A 79 7.19 -14.86 9.10
CA VAL A 79 7.37 -14.13 10.37
C VAL A 79 7.77 -15.15 11.44
N PRO A 80 8.88 -14.94 12.17
CA PRO A 80 9.28 -15.87 13.21
C PRO A 80 8.25 -15.99 14.33
N SER A 81 7.92 -17.22 14.73
CA SER A 81 7.08 -17.49 15.89
C SER A 81 7.59 -18.72 16.66
N VAL A 82 7.09 -18.91 17.88
CA VAL A 82 7.35 -20.15 18.64
C VAL A 82 6.68 -21.34 17.93
N GLU A 83 5.48 -21.14 17.39
CA GLU A 83 4.67 -22.18 16.73
C GLU A 83 5.34 -22.73 15.47
N ASN A 84 5.98 -21.87 14.67
CA ASN A 84 6.73 -22.29 13.48
C ASN A 84 8.20 -22.65 13.77
N GLY A 85 8.61 -22.62 15.05
CA GLY A 85 9.94 -23.03 15.51
C GLY A 85 11.08 -22.12 15.07
N LEU A 86 10.79 -20.94 14.52
CA LEU A 86 11.80 -19.95 14.12
C LEU A 86 12.26 -19.08 15.29
N ILE A 87 11.50 -19.05 16.39
CA ILE A 87 11.95 -18.53 17.69
C ILE A 87 12.36 -19.72 18.56
N LYS A 88 13.59 -19.72 19.07
CA LYS A 88 14.14 -20.77 19.95
C LYS A 88 14.47 -20.22 21.33
N GLU A 89 14.54 -21.10 22.33
CA GLU A 89 14.93 -20.77 23.71
C GLU A 89 16.28 -20.01 23.73
N GLY A 90 16.27 -18.78 24.25
CA GLY A 90 17.45 -17.91 24.38
C GLY A 90 17.51 -16.70 23.46
N GLY A 91 16.60 -16.61 22.48
CA GLY A 91 16.63 -15.57 21.44
C GLY A 91 17.48 -16.00 20.25
#